data_AF-A0A060C4L8-F1
#
_entry.id   AF-A0A060C4L8-F1
#
_cell.length_a   1.000
_cell.length_b   1.000
_cell.length_c   1.000
_cell.angle_alpha   90.00
_cell.angle_beta   90.00
_cell.angle_gamma   90.00
#
_symmetry.space_group_name_H-M   'P 1'
#
loop_
_entity.id
_entity.type
_entity.pdbx_description
1 polymer ?
#
loop_
_entity_poly.entity_id
_entity_poly.type
_entity_poly.pdbx_seq_one_letter_code
_entity_poly.pdbx_strand_id
1 'polypeptide(L)'
;SYAQQVTVADYVGGDRKLLVSESNACAPLVSPGSAYRIGVWYRSTTAAISLTVFRHSVAGWTYWTDLAQPGIADAWTQASAFTPPIPEGTDRIAFGLSIHGNGTLATDDYTIELDEVEEPPPVEVTDLTTNGGLEAGGAATPTGWLLAGWGDAAVSAGVTAQSHGGSRAYQITMTGRTVGD
;
A
#
# COMPACT_ATOMS: atom_id res chain seq x y z
N SER A 1 -12.90 22.55 24.55
CA SER A 1 -12.99 22.02 23.18
C SER A 1 -13.49 23.12 22.27
N TYR A 2 -13.14 23.07 20.99
CA TYR A 2 -13.53 24.07 19.98
C TYR A 2 -14.02 23.33 18.74
N ALA A 3 -15.25 23.58 18.31
CA ALA A 3 -15.81 23.01 17.08
C ALA A 3 -16.01 24.11 16.03
N GLN A 4 -15.99 23.74 14.74
CA GLN A 4 -16.32 24.62 13.62
C GLN A 4 -17.68 24.22 13.02
N GLN A 5 -18.49 25.20 12.62
CA GLN A 5 -19.81 24.99 12.00
C GLN A 5 -19.92 25.75 10.68
N VAL A 6 -20.49 25.07 9.68
CA VAL A 6 -20.86 25.64 8.38
C VAL A 6 -22.37 25.49 8.19
N THR A 7 -23.01 26.55 7.69
CA THR A 7 -24.45 26.58 7.35
C THR A 7 -24.60 26.88 5.86
N VAL A 8 -25.41 26.07 5.17
CA VAL A 8 -25.74 26.23 3.75
C VAL A 8 -27.25 26.39 3.60
N ALA A 9 -27.67 27.48 2.94
CA ALA A 9 -29.04 27.77 2.54
C ALA A 9 -29.09 28.11 1.04
N ASP A 10 -30.27 27.99 0.43
CA ASP A 10 -30.51 28.29 -0.99
C ASP A 10 -29.55 27.57 -1.96
N TYR A 11 -29.21 26.32 -1.67
CA TYR A 11 -28.29 25.51 -2.47
C TYR A 11 -28.79 25.28 -3.90
N VAL A 12 -27.96 25.65 -4.88
CA VAL A 12 -28.18 25.42 -6.32
C VAL A 12 -27.21 24.37 -6.89
N GLY A 13 -25.98 24.31 -6.37
CA GLY A 13 -24.96 23.36 -6.81
C GLY A 13 -23.58 23.60 -6.18
N GLY A 14 -22.75 22.57 -6.12
CA GLY A 14 -21.38 22.62 -5.58
C GLY A 14 -21.28 22.07 -4.15
N ASP A 15 -20.27 22.51 -3.39
CA ASP A 15 -20.10 22.06 -2.01
C ASP A 15 -19.29 23.06 -1.16
N ARG A 16 -19.27 22.83 0.15
CA ARG A 16 -18.37 23.49 1.10
C ARG A 16 -17.68 22.43 1.96
N LYS A 17 -16.38 22.60 2.21
CA LYS A 17 -15.56 21.65 2.97
C LYS A 17 -14.78 22.38 4.04
N LEU A 18 -14.59 21.72 5.18
CA LEU A 18 -13.47 22.00 6.07
C LEU A 18 -12.51 20.81 5.96
N LEU A 19 -11.26 21.10 5.63
CA LEU A 19 -10.22 20.09 5.44
C LEU A 19 -9.03 20.42 6.35
N VAL A 20 -8.22 19.40 6.65
CA VAL A 20 -6.83 19.65 7.05
C VAL A 20 -6.17 20.48 5.95
N SER A 21 -5.49 21.57 6.34
CA SER A 21 -4.87 22.50 5.38
C SER A 21 -3.93 21.78 4.41
N GLU A 22 -4.10 22.06 3.11
CA GLU A 22 -3.29 21.56 1.98
C GLU A 22 -1.89 22.20 1.95
N SER A 23 -1.17 22.10 3.07
CA SER A 23 0.18 22.63 3.24
C SER A 23 1.11 21.57 3.83
N ASN A 24 2.39 21.66 3.51
CA ASN A 24 3.40 20.73 4.01
C ASN A 24 3.51 20.72 5.55
N ALA A 25 3.09 21.81 6.20
CA ALA A 25 3.14 21.93 7.66
C ALA A 25 1.97 21.21 8.36
N CYS A 26 0.84 21.00 7.68
CA CYS A 26 -0.39 20.51 8.30
C CYS A 26 -0.91 19.19 7.72
N ALA A 27 -0.71 18.95 6.42
CA ALA A 27 -1.17 17.73 5.78
C ALA A 27 -0.32 16.53 6.22
N PRO A 28 -0.94 15.44 6.70
CA PRO A 28 -0.23 14.22 7.08
C PRO A 28 0.64 13.67 5.95
N LEU A 29 1.84 13.19 6.31
CA LEU A 29 2.65 12.36 5.42
C LEU A 29 2.03 10.97 5.34
N VAL A 30 2.01 10.40 4.13
CA VAL A 30 1.53 9.04 3.87
C VAL A 30 2.52 8.27 3.01
N SER A 31 2.50 6.94 3.15
CA SER A 31 3.35 6.04 2.38
C SER A 31 2.54 5.35 1.27
N PRO A 32 3.00 5.33 0.02
CA PRO A 32 2.41 4.52 -1.03
C PRO A 32 2.26 3.05 -0.64
N GLY A 33 1.14 2.44 -1.02
CA GLY A 33 0.80 1.05 -0.70
C GLY A 33 0.17 0.84 0.68
N SER A 34 0.36 1.76 1.63
CA SER A 34 -0.28 1.69 2.95
C SER A 34 -1.75 2.10 2.89
N ALA A 35 -2.57 1.64 3.84
CA ALA A 35 -3.92 2.15 4.08
C ALA A 35 -3.96 2.90 5.41
N TYR A 36 -4.83 3.91 5.52
CA TYR A 36 -4.98 4.71 6.72
C TYR A 36 -6.44 4.75 7.13
N ARG A 37 -6.71 4.62 8.43
CA ARG A 37 -8.02 4.92 9.00
C ARG A 37 -8.12 6.41 9.25
N ILE A 38 -9.10 7.06 8.66
CA ILE A 38 -9.43 8.46 8.97
C ILE A 38 -10.71 8.55 9.77
N GLY A 39 -10.80 9.56 10.63
CA GLY A 39 -11.95 9.81 11.50
C GLY A 39 -12.24 11.30 11.65
N VAL A 40 -13.52 11.66 11.71
CA VAL A 40 -14.00 13.02 12.00
C VAL A 40 -15.26 12.92 12.86
N TRP A 41 -15.32 13.63 13.98
CA TRP A 41 -16.55 13.78 14.75
C TRP A 41 -17.44 14.84 14.12
N TYR A 42 -18.75 14.58 14.02
CA TYR A 42 -19.68 15.50 13.37
C TYR A 42 -21.08 15.55 14.00
N ARG A 43 -21.78 16.64 13.70
CA ARG A 43 -23.24 16.81 13.81
C ARG A 43 -23.75 17.38 12.50
N SER A 44 -24.86 16.86 11.98
CA SER A 44 -25.41 17.31 10.71
C SER A 44 -26.94 17.29 10.71
N THR A 45 -27.56 18.30 10.10
CA THR A 45 -29.01 18.34 9.82
C THR A 45 -29.36 17.82 8.43
N THR A 46 -28.37 17.40 7.63
CA THR A 46 -28.55 16.86 6.28
C THR A 46 -27.67 15.63 6.05
N ALA A 47 -28.16 14.68 5.26
CA ALA A 47 -27.38 13.53 4.79
C ALA A 47 -26.55 13.85 3.53
N ALA A 48 -26.67 15.07 2.99
CA ALA A 48 -25.88 15.53 1.85
C ALA A 48 -24.46 15.92 2.29
N ILE A 49 -23.73 14.96 2.89
CA ILE A 49 -22.35 15.12 3.36
C ILE A 49 -21.47 13.96 2.93
N SER A 50 -20.20 14.23 2.64
CA SER A 50 -19.22 13.23 2.19
C SER A 50 -17.91 13.37 2.96
N LEU A 51 -17.29 12.25 3.34
CA LEU A 51 -15.93 12.23 3.86
C LEU A 51 -14.95 12.20 2.68
N THR A 52 -14.45 13.38 2.32
CA THR A 52 -13.67 13.61 1.10
C THR A 52 -12.17 13.60 1.40
N VAL A 53 -11.39 13.04 0.48
CA VAL A 53 -9.93 13.02 0.54
C VAL A 53 -9.32 13.59 -0.73
N PHE A 54 -8.31 14.43 -0.54
CA PHE A 54 -7.41 14.96 -1.57
C PHE A 54 -6.03 14.37 -1.37
N ARG A 55 -5.30 14.17 -2.46
CA ARG A 55 -3.92 13.69 -2.44
C ARG A 55 -2.98 14.71 -3.05
N HIS A 56 -1.79 14.82 -2.48
CA HIS A 56 -0.68 15.58 -3.03
C HIS A 56 0.27 14.65 -3.76
N SER A 57 0.82 15.14 -4.88
CA SER A 57 1.88 14.50 -5.64
C SER A 57 2.80 15.57 -6.21
N VAL A 58 3.80 15.19 -7.01
CA VAL A 58 4.63 16.15 -7.76
C VAL A 58 3.80 17.06 -8.69
N ALA A 59 2.59 16.66 -9.07
CA ALA A 59 1.67 17.48 -9.87
C ALA A 59 0.81 18.45 -9.02
N GLY A 60 0.97 18.43 -7.70
CA GLY A 60 0.17 19.20 -6.74
C GLY A 60 -1.01 18.43 -6.17
N TRP A 61 -1.94 19.18 -5.56
CA TRP A 61 -3.15 18.66 -4.90
C TRP A 61 -4.24 18.30 -5.90
N THR A 62 -4.86 17.14 -5.71
CA THR A 62 -5.96 16.66 -6.54
C THR A 62 -7.02 15.97 -5.67
N TYR A 63 -8.29 16.09 -6.05
CA TYR A 63 -9.34 15.24 -5.50
C TYR A 63 -8.96 13.78 -5.72
N TRP A 64 -9.07 12.96 -4.69
CA TRP A 64 -8.82 11.53 -4.78
C TRP A 64 -10.12 10.74 -4.79
N THR A 65 -10.89 10.81 -3.70
CA THR A 65 -12.13 10.04 -3.55
C THR A 65 -12.97 10.56 -2.37
N ASP A 66 -14.22 10.14 -2.33
CA ASP A 66 -15.04 10.13 -1.11
C ASP A 66 -15.01 8.74 -0.49
N LEU A 67 -14.71 8.64 0.80
CA LEU A 67 -14.60 7.35 1.51
C LEU A 67 -15.91 6.90 2.14
N ALA A 68 -16.78 7.85 2.50
CA ALA A 68 -18.05 7.58 3.15
C ALA A 68 -19.06 8.70 2.88
N GLN A 69 -20.34 8.37 3.03
CA GLN A 69 -21.47 9.31 2.96
C GLN A 69 -22.23 9.23 4.29
N PRO A 70 -21.79 9.96 5.35
CA PRO A 70 -22.42 9.89 6.66
C PRO A 70 -23.85 10.47 6.64
N GLY A 71 -24.70 9.99 7.55
CA GLY A 71 -26.11 10.40 7.64
C GLY A 71 -26.34 11.67 8.45
N ILE A 72 -27.62 11.97 8.72
CA ILE A 72 -28.04 13.01 9.67
C ILE A 72 -27.64 12.57 11.09
N ALA A 73 -27.15 13.52 11.90
CA ALA A 73 -26.73 13.26 13.28
C ALA A 73 -27.00 14.47 14.19
N ASP A 74 -28.00 14.33 15.06
CA ASP A 74 -28.37 15.38 16.03
C ASP A 74 -27.42 15.45 17.23
N ALA A 75 -26.78 14.33 17.57
CA ALA A 75 -25.72 14.20 18.58
C ALA A 75 -24.35 14.00 17.90
N TRP A 76 -23.27 14.36 18.59
CA TRP A 76 -21.91 14.12 18.10
C TRP A 76 -21.70 12.63 17.83
N THR A 77 -21.33 12.29 16.60
CA THR A 77 -21.02 10.93 16.17
C THR A 77 -19.79 10.93 15.28
N GLN A 78 -19.09 9.80 15.19
CA GLN A 78 -17.85 9.70 14.42
C GLN A 78 -18.13 9.13 13.03
N ALA A 79 -17.73 9.85 11.98
CA ALA A 79 -17.55 9.28 10.65
C ALA A 79 -16.13 8.71 10.57
N SER A 80 -15.98 7.44 10.19
CA SER A 80 -14.67 6.81 10.02
C SER A 80 -14.66 5.84 8.84
N ALA A 81 -13.57 5.84 8.09
CA ALA A 81 -13.35 4.94 6.97
C ALA A 81 -11.85 4.70 6.75
N PHE A 82 -11.51 3.57 6.11
CA PHE A 82 -10.17 3.33 5.60
C PHE A 82 -10.00 3.95 4.22
N THR A 83 -8.83 4.53 3.96
CA THR A 83 -8.41 4.81 2.59
C THR A 83 -8.18 3.50 1.85
N PRO A 84 -8.37 3.46 0.51
CA PRO A 84 -7.67 2.46 -0.30
C PRO A 84 -6.15 2.55 -0.08
N PRO A 85 -5.37 1.54 -0.53
CA PRO A 85 -3.92 1.67 -0.58
C PRO A 85 -3.50 2.97 -1.26
N ILE A 86 -2.64 3.75 -0.61
CA ILE A 86 -2.19 5.05 -1.10
C ILE A 86 -1.51 4.85 -2.47
N PRO A 87 -1.94 5.56 -3.52
CA PRO A 87 -1.36 5.39 -4.85
C PRO A 87 0.11 5.83 -4.88
N GLU A 88 0.89 5.21 -5.77
CA GLU A 88 2.28 5.62 -6.05
C GLU A 88 2.38 7.11 -6.39
N GLY A 89 3.46 7.75 -5.93
CA GLY A 89 3.72 9.18 -6.12
C GLY A 89 2.91 10.11 -5.22
N THR A 90 2.09 9.56 -4.31
CA THR A 90 1.40 10.33 -3.27
C THR A 90 2.28 10.43 -2.02
N ASP A 91 2.52 11.65 -1.55
CA ASP A 91 3.32 11.91 -0.34
C ASP A 91 2.48 12.47 0.83
N ARG A 92 1.33 13.09 0.54
CA ARG A 92 0.41 13.65 1.55
C ARG A 92 -1.05 13.49 1.16
N ILE A 93 -1.92 13.53 2.17
CA ILE A 93 -3.36 13.66 1.98
C ILE A 93 -3.94 14.82 2.80
N ALA A 94 -5.06 15.35 2.34
CA ALA A 94 -5.91 16.27 3.08
C ALA A 94 -7.33 15.70 3.09
N PHE A 95 -8.04 15.79 4.21
CA PHE A 95 -9.35 15.17 4.35
C PHE A 95 -10.28 15.96 5.25
N GLY A 96 -11.58 15.69 5.13
CA GLY A 96 -12.62 16.24 5.99
C GLY A 96 -14.01 16.01 5.44
N LEU A 97 -15.01 16.55 6.13
CA LEU A 97 -16.40 16.44 5.69
C LEU A 97 -16.79 17.62 4.78
N SER A 98 -17.38 17.26 3.66
CA SER A 98 -17.96 18.16 2.67
C SER A 98 -19.47 18.19 2.84
N ILE A 99 -20.12 19.35 2.78
CA ILE A 99 -21.58 19.49 2.70
C ILE A 99 -21.98 19.97 1.30
N HIS A 100 -22.90 19.22 0.66
CA HIS A 100 -23.33 19.40 -0.73
C HIS A 100 -24.87 19.45 -0.84
N GLY A 101 -25.54 19.99 0.18
CA GLY A 101 -26.97 20.25 0.21
C GLY A 101 -27.34 21.23 1.32
N ASN A 102 -28.61 21.65 1.36
CA ASN A 102 -29.10 22.54 2.41
C ASN A 102 -29.00 21.86 3.79
N GLY A 103 -28.52 22.60 4.78
CA GLY A 103 -28.36 22.12 6.15
C GLY A 103 -27.19 22.78 6.88
N THR A 104 -26.88 22.23 8.04
CA THR A 104 -25.76 22.61 8.90
C THR A 104 -24.88 21.40 9.13
N LEU A 105 -23.57 21.61 9.10
CA LEU A 105 -22.56 20.61 9.42
C LEU A 105 -21.58 21.23 10.42
N ALA A 106 -21.43 20.60 11.57
CA ALA A 106 -20.37 20.90 12.54
C ALA A 106 -19.41 19.73 12.62
N THR A 107 -18.11 20.01 12.70
CA THR A 107 -17.06 18.98 12.78
C THR A 107 -16.06 19.28 13.88
N ASP A 108 -15.49 18.24 14.48
CA ASP A 108 -14.43 18.33 15.49
C ASP A 108 -13.56 17.06 15.47
N ASP A 109 -12.46 17.07 16.22
CA ASP A 109 -11.65 15.89 16.57
C ASP A 109 -11.28 14.99 15.36
N TYR A 110 -10.51 15.56 14.43
CA TYR A 110 -10.02 14.86 13.23
C TYR A 110 -8.88 13.92 13.59
N THR A 111 -8.94 12.67 13.13
CA THR A 111 -7.93 11.63 13.36
C THR A 111 -7.47 10.98 12.05
N ILE A 112 -6.21 10.58 12.02
CA ILE A 112 -5.64 9.71 11.00
C ILE A 112 -4.67 8.74 11.68
N GLU A 113 -4.84 7.46 11.38
CA GLU A 113 -4.04 6.38 11.94
C GLU A 113 -3.61 5.47 10.79
N LEU A 114 -2.35 5.05 10.78
CA LEU A 114 -1.89 4.01 9.86
C LEU A 114 -2.63 2.72 10.20
N ASP A 115 -3.16 2.05 9.18
CA ASP A 115 -3.61 0.67 9.35
C ASP A 115 -2.36 -0.19 9.43
N GLU A 116 -1.89 -0.44 10.66
CA GLU A 116 -0.85 -1.43 10.90
C GLU A 116 -1.43 -2.79 10.53
N VAL A 117 -1.26 -3.20 9.27
CA VAL A 117 -1.26 -4.62 8.94
C VAL A 117 -0.11 -5.17 9.77
N GLU A 118 -0.43 -5.94 10.81
CA GLU A 118 0.56 -6.62 11.64
C GLU A 118 1.54 -7.31 10.67
N GLU A 119 2.76 -6.78 10.56
CA GLU A 119 3.79 -7.42 9.78
C GLU A 119 3.95 -8.80 10.45
N PRO A 120 3.72 -9.93 9.74
CA PRO A 120 4.00 -11.21 10.35
C PRO A 120 5.42 -11.13 10.89
N PRO A 121 5.69 -11.59 12.12
CA PRO A 121 7.02 -11.50 12.72
C PRO A 121 8.03 -11.99 11.69
N PRO A 122 9.20 -11.33 11.54
CA PRO A 122 10.19 -11.70 10.53
C PRO A 122 10.32 -13.22 10.55
N VAL A 123 9.83 -13.87 9.49
CA VAL A 123 9.94 -15.31 9.42
C VAL A 123 11.43 -15.52 9.24
N GLU A 124 12.11 -16.00 10.28
CA GLU A 124 13.49 -16.47 10.16
C GLU A 124 13.51 -17.45 8.99
N VAL A 125 13.97 -16.98 7.83
CA VAL A 125 14.06 -17.81 6.62
C VAL A 125 15.24 -18.74 6.85
N THR A 126 14.96 -19.86 7.51
CA THR A 126 15.89 -20.95 7.58
C THR A 126 15.95 -21.58 6.21
N ASP A 127 17.05 -21.36 5.49
CA ASP A 127 17.31 -22.08 4.24
C ASP A 127 17.41 -23.58 4.56
N LEU A 128 16.41 -24.34 4.12
CA LEU A 128 16.36 -25.79 4.28
C LEU A 128 17.15 -26.51 3.16
N THR A 129 17.72 -25.77 2.21
CA THR A 129 18.50 -26.32 1.11
C THR A 129 19.82 -26.84 1.63
N THR A 130 19.90 -28.16 1.80
CA THR A 130 21.16 -28.82 2.14
C THR A 130 22.18 -28.58 1.03
N ASN A 131 23.34 -28.03 1.36
CA ASN A 131 24.38 -27.68 0.40
C ASN A 131 23.90 -26.70 -0.71
N GLY A 132 23.08 -25.71 -0.34
CA GLY A 132 22.61 -24.66 -1.25
C GLY A 132 23.71 -23.87 -1.96
N GLY A 133 24.87 -23.72 -1.30
CA GLY A 133 26.07 -23.09 -1.88
C GLY A 133 26.91 -24.01 -2.77
N LEU A 134 26.56 -25.29 -2.92
CA LEU A 134 27.25 -26.27 -3.80
C LEU A 134 28.73 -26.55 -3.44
N GLU A 135 29.16 -26.18 -2.23
CA GLU A 135 30.56 -26.23 -1.81
C GLU A 135 31.03 -27.66 -1.44
N ALA A 136 30.11 -28.55 -1.07
CA ALA A 136 30.42 -29.93 -0.72
C ALA A 136 30.27 -30.91 -1.91
N GLY A 137 31.14 -31.92 -1.98
CA GLY A 137 31.05 -33.03 -2.93
C GLY A 137 32.07 -33.01 -4.07
N GLY A 138 31.90 -33.91 -5.04
CA GLY A 138 32.83 -34.11 -6.16
C GLY A 138 32.74 -33.05 -7.26
N ALA A 139 33.65 -33.08 -8.24
CA ALA A 139 33.68 -32.13 -9.34
C ALA A 139 32.56 -32.37 -10.38
N ALA A 140 32.05 -33.61 -10.47
CA ALA A 140 30.98 -33.98 -11.40
C ALA A 140 29.58 -33.57 -10.91
N THR A 141 29.30 -33.75 -9.62
CA THR A 141 28.00 -33.38 -9.00
C THR A 141 28.21 -33.05 -7.52
N PRO A 142 27.71 -31.90 -7.02
CA PRO A 142 27.74 -31.55 -5.59
C PRO A 142 26.95 -32.54 -4.73
N THR A 143 27.34 -32.69 -3.46
CA THR A 143 26.65 -33.57 -2.51
C THR A 143 25.21 -33.12 -2.31
N GLY A 144 24.25 -34.04 -2.44
CA GLY A 144 22.82 -33.74 -2.28
C GLY A 144 22.13 -33.23 -3.54
N TRP A 145 22.86 -33.13 -4.67
CA TRP A 145 22.33 -32.66 -5.94
C TRP A 145 22.34 -33.78 -7.00
N LEU A 146 21.42 -33.70 -7.96
CA LEU A 146 21.29 -34.64 -9.07
C LEU A 146 21.24 -33.86 -10.38
N LEU A 147 22.10 -34.22 -11.34
CA LEU A 147 21.91 -33.82 -12.73
C LEU A 147 20.91 -34.78 -13.37
N ALA A 148 19.75 -34.25 -13.77
CA ALA A 148 18.71 -35.00 -14.46
C ALA A 148 18.39 -34.34 -15.82
N GLY A 149 17.96 -35.15 -16.78
CA GLY A 149 17.56 -34.68 -18.11
C GLY A 149 16.91 -35.81 -18.92
N TRP A 150 16.19 -35.45 -19.98
CA TRP A 150 15.56 -36.37 -20.92
C TRP A 150 15.60 -35.77 -22.31
N GLY A 151 15.92 -36.52 -23.36
CA GLY A 151 15.96 -35.98 -24.72
C GLY A 151 17.22 -36.37 -25.46
N ASP A 152 17.48 -35.68 -26.57
CA ASP A 152 18.56 -35.99 -27.51
C ASP A 152 19.75 -35.02 -27.42
N ALA A 153 19.73 -34.08 -26.48
CA ALA A 153 20.75 -33.07 -26.38
C ALA A 153 22.10 -33.64 -25.88
N ALA A 154 23.20 -33.14 -26.43
CA ALA A 154 24.52 -33.39 -25.89
C ALA A 154 24.77 -32.44 -24.71
N VAL A 155 24.89 -33.01 -23.51
CA VAL A 155 25.04 -32.28 -22.25
C VAL A 155 26.42 -32.51 -21.64
N SER A 156 27.09 -31.44 -21.24
CA SER A 156 28.29 -31.46 -20.38
C SER A 156 28.04 -30.62 -19.13
N ALA A 157 28.32 -31.16 -17.96
CA ALA A 157 28.09 -30.46 -16.70
C ALA A 157 29.19 -30.74 -15.67
N GLY A 158 29.37 -29.82 -14.72
CA GLY A 158 30.32 -29.96 -13.63
C GLY A 158 30.47 -28.70 -12.78
N VAL A 159 31.25 -28.82 -11.73
CA VAL A 159 31.56 -27.71 -10.83
C VAL A 159 32.62 -26.79 -11.42
N THR A 160 32.39 -25.48 -11.34
CA THR A 160 33.25 -24.39 -11.81
C THR A 160 33.59 -23.44 -10.66
N ALA A 161 34.62 -22.61 -10.83
CA ALA A 161 35.02 -21.56 -9.88
C ALA A 161 34.27 -20.23 -10.08
N GLN A 162 33.34 -20.15 -11.04
CA GLN A 162 32.55 -18.96 -11.32
C GLN A 162 31.40 -18.77 -10.32
N SER A 163 31.73 -18.58 -9.05
CA SER A 163 30.77 -18.43 -7.96
C SER A 163 30.30 -16.99 -7.76
N HIS A 164 29.07 -16.82 -7.28
CA HIS A 164 28.56 -15.53 -6.76
C HIS A 164 28.95 -15.34 -5.27
N GLY A 165 29.05 -16.44 -4.52
CA GLY A 165 29.60 -16.54 -3.16
C GLY A 165 30.16 -17.94 -2.94
N GLY A 166 31.10 -18.10 -2.00
CA GLY A 166 31.84 -19.36 -1.86
C GLY A 166 32.89 -19.58 -2.95
N SER A 167 33.33 -20.82 -3.15
CA SER A 167 34.42 -21.18 -4.09
C SER A 167 33.93 -21.93 -5.33
N ARG A 168 32.66 -22.33 -5.37
CA ARG A 168 32.12 -23.25 -6.36
C ARG A 168 30.76 -22.79 -6.88
N ALA A 169 30.50 -23.10 -8.15
CA ALA A 169 29.18 -23.06 -8.78
C ALA A 169 29.00 -24.29 -9.68
N TYR A 170 27.78 -24.60 -10.12
CA TYR A 170 27.55 -25.71 -11.05
C TYR A 170 27.17 -25.17 -12.43
N GLN A 171 27.87 -25.64 -13.45
CA GLN A 171 27.65 -25.22 -14.84
C GLN A 171 27.13 -26.40 -15.64
N ILE A 172 26.11 -26.14 -16.47
CA ILE A 172 25.56 -27.08 -17.44
C ILE A 172 25.66 -26.41 -18.81
N THR A 173 26.22 -27.12 -19.78
CA THR A 173 26.25 -26.71 -21.19
C THR A 173 25.53 -27.78 -21.99
N MET A 174 24.65 -27.34 -22.87
CA MET A 174 23.83 -28.20 -23.71
C MET A 174 23.95 -27.78 -25.16
N THR A 175 24.04 -28.75 -26.07
CA THR A 175 24.13 -28.51 -27.52
C THR A 175 23.28 -29.52 -28.29
N GLY A 176 22.80 -29.13 -29.47
CA GLY A 176 22.15 -30.05 -30.40
C GLY A 176 20.76 -30.57 -30.00
N ARG A 177 20.09 -29.96 -29.02
CA ARG A 177 18.73 -30.32 -28.59
C ARG A 177 17.73 -30.17 -29.74
N THR A 178 16.99 -31.23 -30.06
CA THR A 178 15.82 -31.18 -30.94
C THR A 178 14.54 -31.61 -30.23
N VAL A 179 14.63 -32.50 -29.24
CA VAL A 179 13.52 -32.96 -28.39
C VAL A 179 13.99 -33.18 -26.96
N GLY A 180 13.09 -32.94 -25.99
CA GLY A 180 13.37 -33.11 -24.56
C GLY A 180 13.95 -31.88 -23.91
N ASP A 181 14.59 -32.02 -22.75
CA ASP A 181 15.24 -31.04 -21.86
C ASP A 181 16.77 -30.98 -21.97
#